data_AF-A0A3D5FKB9-F1
#
_entry.id   AF-A0A3D5FKB9-F1
#
_cell.length_a   1.000
_cell.length_b   1.000
_cell.length_c   1.000
_cell.angle_alpha   90.00
_cell.angle_beta   90.00
_cell.angle_gamma   90.00
#
_symmetry.space_group_name_H-M   'P 1'
#
loop_
_entity.id
_entity.type
_entity.pdbx_description
1 polymer ?
#
loop_
_entity_poly.entity_id
_entity_poly.type
_entity_poly.pdbx_seq_one_letter_code
_entity_poly.pdbx_strand_id
1 'polypeptide(L)'
;MTETSSLQLIFVDLLFLLVAGGMGFYFRFWLQRETRRQDSRIEALEKQHEGLEKLTERLTTTCRLLERHMPASAPSQARPTLGDAPSSVPPPRRPSVSRPRRTDNTPAPSRVGEPSPSRAGEASPEREWEQMAERSREAYRLARELLEQGMSTTDVARQVGLGVAEVNVLKRMRDAAR
;
A
#
# COMPACT_ATOMS: atom_id res chain seq x y z
N MET A 1 -39.50 -2.71 -45.11
CA MET A 1 -39.47 -2.76 -43.63
C MET A 1 -38.07 -2.99 -43.03
N THR A 2 -37.01 -3.14 -43.84
CA THR A 2 -35.64 -3.41 -43.35
C THR A 2 -34.78 -2.17 -43.16
N GLU A 3 -35.01 -1.09 -43.91
CA GLU A 3 -34.19 0.14 -43.84
C GLU A 3 -34.25 0.85 -42.49
N THR A 4 -35.43 0.86 -41.85
CA THR A 4 -35.61 1.45 -40.51
C THR A 4 -34.84 0.70 -39.44
N SER A 5 -34.74 -0.63 -39.56
CA SER A 5 -33.99 -1.47 -38.63
C SER A 5 -32.48 -1.29 -38.79
N SER A 6 -31.98 -1.12 -40.02
CA SER A 6 -30.57 -0.83 -40.28
C SER A 6 -30.15 0.55 -39.75
N LEU A 7 -30.99 1.58 -39.94
CA LEU A 7 -30.76 2.93 -39.40
C LEU A 7 -30.73 2.95 -37.87
N GLN A 8 -31.61 2.19 -37.21
CA GLN A 8 -31.62 2.05 -35.76
C GLN A 8 -30.34 1.39 -35.24
N LEU A 9 -29.84 0.36 -35.91
CA LEU A 9 -28.61 -0.33 -35.50
C LEU A 9 -27.39 0.59 -35.55
N ILE A 10 -27.26 1.38 -36.63
CA ILE A 10 -26.17 2.36 -36.78
C ILE A 10 -26.26 3.43 -35.68
N PHE A 11 -27.47 3.86 -35.33
CA PHE A 11 -27.66 4.86 -34.28
C PHE A 11 -27.26 4.34 -32.89
N VAL A 12 -27.57 3.07 -32.60
CA VAL A 12 -27.17 2.41 -31.36
C VAL A 12 -25.66 2.24 -31.29
N ASP A 13 -25.01 1.82 -32.39
CA ASP A 13 -23.56 1.68 -32.44
C ASP A 13 -22.85 3.04 -32.30
N LEU A 14 -23.38 4.09 -32.93
CA LEU A 14 -22.84 5.45 -32.80
C LEU A 14 -22.98 5.96 -31.37
N LEU A 15 -24.14 5.76 -30.74
CA LEU A 15 -24.37 6.11 -29.34
C LEU A 15 -23.42 5.34 -28.42
N PHE A 16 -23.25 4.04 -28.69
CA PHE A 16 -22.36 3.19 -27.93
C PHE A 16 -20.90 3.63 -28.07
N LEU A 17 -20.44 3.96 -29.28
CA LEU A 17 -19.10 4.52 -29.50
C LEU A 17 -18.92 5.87 -28.81
N LEU A 18 -19.94 6.73 -28.81
CA LEU A 18 -19.88 8.03 -28.15
C LEU A 18 -19.75 7.86 -26.63
N VAL A 19 -20.54 6.96 -26.04
CA VAL A 19 -20.50 6.67 -24.60
C VAL A 19 -19.20 5.99 -24.21
N ALA A 20 -18.79 4.95 -24.95
CA ALA A 20 -17.54 4.23 -24.70
C ALA A 20 -16.31 5.13 -24.89
N GLY A 21 -16.31 5.96 -25.93
CA GLY A 21 -15.27 6.96 -26.18
C GLY A 21 -15.22 8.03 -25.09
N GLY A 22 -16.38 8.56 -24.69
CA GLY A 22 -16.49 9.53 -23.60
C GLY A 22 -16.01 8.95 -22.26
N MET A 23 -16.38 7.72 -21.94
CA MET A 23 -15.96 7.02 -20.72
C MET A 23 -14.46 6.72 -20.74
N GLY A 24 -13.90 6.30 -21.87
CA GLY A 24 -12.46 6.08 -22.04
C GLY A 24 -11.66 7.38 -21.88
N PHE A 25 -12.14 8.48 -22.46
CA PHE A 25 -11.53 9.80 -22.30
C PHE A 25 -11.61 10.30 -20.85
N TYR A 26 -12.77 10.14 -20.20
CA TYR A 26 -12.95 10.46 -18.80
C TYR A 26 -12.01 9.66 -17.90
N PHE A 27 -11.90 8.35 -18.10
CA PHE A 27 -11.01 7.48 -17.33
C PHE A 27 -9.54 7.88 -17.48
N ARG A 28 -9.13 8.25 -18.70
CA ARG A 28 -7.77 8.73 -18.98
C ARG A 28 -7.49 10.09 -18.33
N PHE A 29 -8.46 11.00 -18.35
CA PHE A 29 -8.37 12.30 -17.68
C PHE A 29 -8.35 12.16 -16.15
N TRP A 30 -9.17 11.25 -15.61
CA TRP A 30 -9.19 10.93 -14.19
C TRP A 30 -7.88 10.29 -13.73
N LEU A 31 -7.35 9.32 -14.49
CA LEU A 31 -6.04 8.74 -14.22
C LEU A 31 -4.95 9.82 -14.21
N GLN A 32 -4.90 10.69 -15.22
CA GLN A 32 -3.94 11.80 -15.24
C GLN A 32 -4.07 12.72 -14.02
N ARG A 33 -5.30 12.97 -13.56
CA ARG A 33 -5.54 13.79 -12.38
C ARG A 33 -5.04 13.12 -11.11
N GLU A 34 -5.19 11.80 -10.99
CA GLU A 34 -4.72 11.05 -9.83
C GLU A 34 -3.20 10.82 -9.85
N THR A 35 -2.60 10.60 -11.03
CA THR A 35 -1.14 10.51 -11.19
C THR A 35 -0.45 11.78 -10.73
N ARG A 36 -1.02 12.96 -11.01
CA ARG A 36 -0.48 14.26 -10.52
C ARG A 36 -0.41 14.33 -8.98
N ARG A 37 -1.32 13.68 -8.27
CA ARG A 37 -1.29 13.63 -6.80
C ARG A 37 -0.20 12.69 -6.28
N GLN A 38 0.15 11.66 -7.04
CA GLN A 38 1.22 10.75 -6.68
C GLN A 38 2.59 11.32 -7.03
N ASP A 39 2.74 11.93 -8.21
CA ASP A 39 3.99 12.56 -8.65
C ASP A 39 4.44 13.66 -7.68
N SER A 40 3.51 14.47 -7.17
CA SER A 40 3.84 15.50 -6.17
C SER A 40 4.34 14.91 -4.84
N ARG A 41 3.89 13.70 -4.46
CA ARG A 41 4.40 13.00 -3.27
C ARG A 41 5.77 12.40 -3.52
N ILE A 42 6.02 11.90 -4.72
CA ILE A 42 7.34 11.38 -5.12
C ILE A 42 8.36 12.53 -5.12
N GLU A 43 8.00 13.67 -5.72
CA GLU A 43 8.87 14.84 -5.77
C GLU A 43 9.14 15.42 -4.36
N ALA A 44 8.14 15.38 -3.46
CA ALA A 44 8.33 15.78 -2.06
C ALA A 44 9.27 14.83 -1.30
N LEU A 45 9.17 13.51 -1.53
CA LEU A 45 10.07 12.52 -0.93
C LEU A 45 11.50 12.64 -1.47
N GLU A 46 11.66 12.93 -2.76
CA GLU A 46 12.96 13.13 -3.40
C GLU A 46 13.69 14.36 -2.81
N LYS A 47 12.96 15.46 -2.60
CA LYS A 47 13.50 16.66 -1.92
C LYS A 47 13.96 16.37 -0.49
N GLN A 48 13.26 15.49 0.23
CA GLN A 48 13.68 15.07 1.57
C GLN A 48 14.95 14.22 1.53
N HIS A 49 15.05 13.32 0.55
CA HIS A 49 16.22 12.47 0.38
C HIS A 49 17.47 13.31 0.06
N GLU A 50 17.37 14.29 -0.83
CA GLU A 50 18.46 15.21 -1.17
C GLU A 50 18.91 16.05 0.05
N GLY A 51 17.96 16.43 0.92
CA GLY A 51 18.26 17.11 2.19
C GLY A 51 19.04 16.23 3.16
N LEU A 52 18.67 14.95 3.27
CA LEU A 52 19.36 13.97 4.11
C LEU A 52 20.77 13.66 3.58
N GLU A 53 20.96 13.58 2.27
CA GLU A 53 22.29 13.39 1.67
C GLU A 53 23.22 14.57 1.98
N LYS A 54 22.74 15.81 1.86
CA LYS A 54 23.50 17.02 2.23
C LYS A 54 23.86 17.05 3.71
N LEU A 55 22.96 16.63 4.60
CA LEU A 55 23.25 16.54 6.03
C LEU A 55 24.26 15.44 6.33
N THR A 56 24.15 14.30 5.66
CA THR A 56 25.08 13.17 5.80
C THR A 56 26.48 13.54 5.33
N GLU A 57 26.58 14.26 4.21
CA GLU A 57 27.85 14.78 3.70
C GLU A 57 28.49 15.78 4.67
N ARG A 58 27.69 16.71 5.23
CA ARG A 58 28.16 17.65 6.26
C ARG A 58 28.61 16.95 7.54
N LEU A 59 27.86 15.95 8.01
CA LEU A 59 28.23 15.13 9.18
C LEU A 59 29.50 14.32 8.92
N THR A 60 29.65 13.74 7.73
CA THR A 60 30.85 12.98 7.35
C THR A 60 32.07 13.90 7.25
N THR A 61 31.89 15.09 6.70
CA THR A 61 32.96 16.10 6.58
C THR A 61 33.38 16.64 7.94
N THR A 62 32.43 16.92 8.83
CA THR A 62 32.71 17.34 10.21
C THR A 62 33.35 16.22 11.03
N CYS A 63 32.92 14.97 10.89
CA CYS A 63 33.57 13.81 11.52
C CYS A 63 35.02 13.66 11.05
N ARG A 64 35.29 13.76 9.73
CA ARG A 64 36.67 13.72 9.22
C ARG A 64 37.53 14.91 9.68
N LEU A 65 36.91 16.07 9.89
CA LEU A 65 37.60 17.26 10.38
C LEU A 65 37.91 17.16 11.89
N LEU A 66 36.99 16.60 12.67
CA LEU A 66 37.19 16.23 14.07
C LEU A 66 38.28 15.16 14.22
N GLU A 67 38.25 14.12 13.37
CA GLU A 67 39.26 13.07 13.33
C GLU A 67 40.65 13.63 12.97
N ARG A 68 40.73 14.63 12.08
CA ARG A 68 41.98 15.33 11.76
C ARG A 68 42.47 16.27 12.87
N HIS A 69 41.56 16.86 13.64
CA HIS A 69 41.91 17.74 14.77
C HIS A 69 42.22 16.99 16.07
N MET A 70 41.98 15.68 16.13
CA MET A 70 42.31 14.84 17.27
C MET A 70 43.46 13.86 16.96
N PRO A 71 44.70 14.32 16.69
CA PRO A 71 45.83 13.41 16.72
C PRO A 71 46.23 13.17 18.20
N ALA A 72 46.01 11.94 18.67
CA ALA A 72 46.69 11.31 19.80
C ALA A 72 46.56 11.98 21.20
N SER A 73 45.55 11.56 21.96
CA SER A 73 45.80 11.10 23.34
C SER A 73 44.78 10.04 23.78
N ALA A 74 45.32 8.95 24.33
CA ALA A 74 44.67 7.80 24.97
C ALA A 74 44.12 6.65 24.08
N PRO A 75 44.94 5.60 23.84
CA PRO A 75 44.46 4.26 23.55
C PRO A 75 44.15 3.54 24.87
N SER A 76 42.88 3.43 25.29
CA SER A 76 42.43 2.42 26.26
C SER A 76 40.90 2.43 26.44
N GLN A 77 40.18 1.58 25.71
CA GLN A 77 39.32 0.56 26.34
C GLN A 77 38.71 -0.36 25.26
N ALA A 78 39.34 -1.54 25.16
CA ALA A 78 38.71 -2.86 25.05
C ALA A 78 37.64 -3.08 23.96
N ARG A 79 38.12 -3.50 22.79
CA ARG A 79 37.49 -4.58 22.01
C ARG A 79 38.12 -5.90 22.45
N PRO A 80 37.36 -6.93 22.89
CA PRO A 80 37.85 -8.30 22.88
C PRO A 80 37.81 -8.80 21.43
N THR A 81 38.98 -9.11 20.88
CA THR A 81 39.18 -9.85 19.65
C THR A 81 39.27 -11.34 19.98
N LEU A 82 38.49 -12.21 19.34
CA LEU A 82 38.98 -13.52 18.88
C LEU A 82 37.98 -14.16 17.93
N GLY A 83 38.40 -14.48 16.71
CA GLY A 83 37.64 -15.30 15.77
C GLY A 83 37.89 -14.90 14.32
N ASP A 84 38.91 -15.51 13.75
CA ASP A 84 39.47 -15.33 12.42
C ASP A 84 38.48 -15.33 11.24
N ALA A 85 38.91 -14.58 10.21
CA ALA A 85 38.48 -14.56 8.81
C ALA A 85 38.62 -15.97 8.14
N PRO A 86 38.14 -16.24 6.89
CA PRO A 86 37.94 -15.28 5.82
C PRO A 86 36.71 -15.48 4.89
N SER A 87 36.50 -14.47 4.05
CA SER A 87 36.02 -14.56 2.65
C SER A 87 34.88 -15.54 2.33
N SER A 88 33.70 -15.00 2.03
CA SER A 88 33.05 -15.16 0.71
C SER A 88 31.66 -14.53 0.74
N VAL A 89 31.47 -13.53 -0.12
CA VAL A 89 30.15 -13.05 -0.54
C VAL A 89 29.42 -14.19 -1.27
N PRO A 90 28.12 -14.43 -1.01
CA PRO A 90 27.23 -14.94 -2.04
C PRO A 90 26.11 -13.92 -2.36
N PRO A 91 25.68 -13.81 -3.62
CA PRO A 91 24.70 -12.82 -4.10
C PRO A 91 23.26 -13.14 -3.65
N PRO A 92 22.33 -12.17 -3.76
CA PRO A 92 20.94 -12.34 -3.30
C PRO A 92 20.22 -13.47 -4.05
N ARG A 93 19.73 -14.46 -3.28
CA ARG A 93 18.87 -15.53 -3.82
C ARG A 93 17.49 -14.98 -4.16
N ARG A 94 17.21 -14.96 -5.45
CA ARG A 94 15.88 -14.91 -6.06
C ARG A 94 15.08 -16.16 -5.68
N PRO A 95 13.84 -16.07 -5.16
CA PRO A 95 12.95 -17.22 -5.12
C PRO A 95 12.26 -17.37 -6.48
N SER A 96 12.80 -18.27 -7.31
CA SER A 96 12.10 -18.82 -8.46
C SER A 96 11.10 -19.87 -7.98
N VAL A 97 9.82 -19.64 -8.27
CA VAL A 97 8.71 -20.58 -8.50
C VAL A 97 8.87 -22.01 -7.94
N SER A 98 7.98 -22.39 -7.03
CA SER A 98 7.56 -23.78 -6.84
C SER A 98 6.04 -23.82 -6.74
N ARG A 99 5.43 -24.11 -7.89
CA ARG A 99 4.04 -24.54 -8.04
C ARG A 99 3.95 -25.99 -7.54
N PRO A 100 3.01 -26.32 -6.63
CA PRO A 100 2.39 -27.62 -6.61
C PRO A 100 0.99 -27.54 -7.23
N ARG A 101 0.60 -28.69 -7.76
CA ARG A 101 -0.51 -28.96 -8.65
C ARG A 101 -1.65 -29.57 -7.82
N ARG A 102 -2.87 -29.06 -8.06
CA ARG A 102 -4.17 -29.80 -8.04
C ARG A 102 -4.80 -30.11 -6.68
N THR A 103 -6.01 -29.57 -6.49
CA THR A 103 -7.26 -30.36 -6.52
C THR A 103 -8.42 -29.44 -6.91
N ASP A 104 -9.04 -29.78 -8.03
CA ASP A 104 -10.41 -29.36 -8.37
C ASP A 104 -11.32 -29.66 -7.18
N ASN A 105 -12.06 -28.66 -6.74
CA ASN A 105 -13.33 -28.81 -6.03
C ASN A 105 -14.10 -27.50 -6.21
N THR A 106 -14.68 -27.38 -7.41
CA THR A 106 -15.76 -26.44 -7.70
C THR A 106 -17.04 -27.02 -7.09
N PRO A 107 -17.69 -26.38 -6.09
CA PRO A 107 -19.10 -26.60 -5.90
C PRO A 107 -19.80 -25.81 -7.00
N ALA A 108 -20.39 -26.51 -7.96
CA ALA A 108 -21.34 -25.93 -8.89
C ALA A 108 -22.50 -25.32 -8.08
N PRO A 109 -22.93 -24.06 -8.34
CA PRO A 109 -24.28 -23.68 -7.99
C PRO A 109 -25.21 -24.34 -9.00
N SER A 110 -25.92 -25.38 -8.54
CA SER A 110 -27.12 -25.88 -9.18
C SER A 110 -28.02 -24.71 -9.55
N ARG A 111 -28.35 -24.60 -10.85
CA ARG A 111 -29.60 -23.98 -11.28
C ARG A 111 -30.74 -24.71 -10.59
N VAL A 112 -31.53 -24.01 -9.78
CA VAL A 112 -33.01 -24.02 -9.76
C VAL A 112 -33.45 -22.89 -8.82
N GLY A 113 -34.29 -22.00 -9.32
CA GLY A 113 -35.13 -21.13 -8.49
C GLY A 113 -34.95 -19.63 -8.75
N GLU A 114 -35.62 -19.12 -9.78
CA GLU A 114 -36.15 -17.75 -9.70
C GLU A 114 -36.97 -17.59 -8.42
N PRO A 115 -36.94 -16.40 -7.81
CA PRO A 115 -38.10 -15.55 -8.00
C PRO A 115 -37.73 -14.15 -8.51
N SER A 116 -38.54 -13.71 -9.46
CA SER A 116 -38.62 -12.35 -9.99
C SER A 116 -38.89 -11.28 -8.91
N PRO A 117 -38.70 -10.00 -9.25
CA PRO A 117 -38.20 -8.96 -8.36
C PRO A 117 -39.31 -8.23 -7.61
N SER A 118 -39.04 -7.85 -6.37
CA SER A 118 -39.87 -6.91 -5.62
C SER A 118 -38.99 -6.03 -4.73
N ARG A 119 -38.59 -4.90 -5.32
CA ARG A 119 -38.59 -3.57 -4.69
C ARG A 119 -38.01 -3.48 -3.27
N ALA A 120 -36.69 -3.32 -3.17
CA ALA A 120 -36.08 -2.67 -2.00
C ALA A 120 -34.70 -2.12 -2.33
N GLY A 121 -34.60 -0.79 -2.38
CA GLY A 121 -33.39 -0.02 -2.12
C GLY A 121 -32.22 -0.21 -3.08
N GLU A 122 -32.03 0.77 -3.97
CA GLU A 122 -30.70 1.07 -4.48
C GLU A 122 -29.79 1.34 -3.27
N ALA A 123 -29.03 0.33 -2.85
CA ALA A 123 -27.85 0.55 -2.03
C ALA A 123 -26.87 1.30 -2.93
N SER A 124 -26.94 2.64 -2.88
CA SER A 124 -25.99 3.48 -3.60
C SER A 124 -24.59 3.02 -3.22
N PRO A 125 -23.71 2.73 -4.18
CA PRO A 125 -22.35 2.27 -3.90
C PRO A 125 -21.63 3.21 -2.92
N GLU A 126 -21.98 4.50 -2.92
CA GLU A 126 -21.49 5.50 -1.98
C GLU A 126 -21.82 5.18 -0.51
N ARG A 127 -23.02 4.66 -0.22
CA ARG A 127 -23.41 4.23 1.13
C ARG A 127 -22.64 2.99 1.58
N GLU A 128 -22.27 2.11 0.66
CA GLU A 128 -21.45 0.93 0.98
C GLU A 128 -20.02 1.36 1.32
N TRP A 129 -19.46 2.31 0.57
CA TRP A 129 -18.15 2.92 0.88
C TRP A 129 -18.14 3.64 2.23
N GLU A 130 -19.18 4.40 2.55
CA GLU A 130 -19.34 5.06 3.86
C GLU A 130 -19.37 4.05 5.01
N GLN A 131 -20.12 2.95 4.84
CA GLN A 131 -20.19 1.88 5.85
C GLN A 131 -18.85 1.15 6.02
N MET A 132 -18.11 0.90 4.93
CA MET A 132 -16.77 0.32 5.00
C MET A 132 -15.78 1.28 5.67
N ALA A 133 -15.86 2.57 5.35
CA ALA A 133 -15.04 3.61 5.97
C ALA A 133 -15.32 3.71 7.46
N GLU A 134 -16.57 3.68 7.88
CA GLU A 134 -16.94 3.74 9.30
C GLU A 134 -16.44 2.50 10.05
N ARG A 135 -16.63 1.30 9.50
CA ARG A 135 -16.07 0.06 10.05
C ARG A 135 -14.55 0.11 10.18
N SER A 136 -13.86 0.70 9.20
CA SER A 136 -12.41 0.88 9.26
C SER A 136 -12.00 1.84 10.38
N ARG A 137 -12.72 2.95 10.58
CA ARG A 137 -12.44 3.93 11.64
C ARG A 137 -12.61 3.32 13.03
N GLU A 138 -13.67 2.54 13.22
CA GLU A 138 -13.90 1.81 14.47
C GLU A 138 -12.76 0.82 14.75
N ALA A 139 -12.31 0.10 13.72
CA ALA A 139 -11.18 -0.81 13.80
C ALA A 139 -9.88 -0.06 14.20
N TYR A 140 -9.58 1.09 13.60
CA TYR A 140 -8.44 1.93 14.01
C TYR A 140 -8.55 2.43 15.47
N ARG A 141 -9.76 2.78 15.93
CA ARG A 141 -10.00 3.20 17.32
C ARG A 141 -9.73 2.07 18.29
N LEU A 142 -10.28 0.88 18.04
CA LEU A 142 -10.08 -0.31 18.87
C LEU A 142 -8.60 -0.75 18.89
N ALA A 143 -7.93 -0.71 17.74
CA ALA A 143 -6.51 -1.04 17.68
C ALA A 143 -5.66 -0.10 18.56
N ARG A 144 -6.02 1.19 18.63
CA ARG A 144 -5.35 2.16 19.50
C ARG A 144 -5.58 1.87 20.98
N GLU A 145 -6.81 1.58 21.38
CA GLU A 145 -7.16 1.19 22.76
C GLU A 145 -6.41 -0.08 23.20
N LEU A 146 -6.36 -1.10 22.35
CA LEU A 146 -5.63 -2.35 22.67
C LEU A 146 -4.11 -2.14 22.76
N LEU A 147 -3.56 -1.25 21.93
CA LEU A 147 -2.17 -0.84 22.05
C LEU A 147 -1.90 -0.07 23.35
N GLU A 148 -2.84 0.77 23.81
CA GLU A 148 -2.74 1.45 25.11
C GLU A 148 -2.77 0.47 26.29
N GLN A 149 -3.51 -0.63 26.16
CA GLN A 149 -3.52 -1.74 27.13
C GLN A 149 -2.22 -2.60 27.10
N GLY A 150 -1.28 -2.29 26.21
CA GLY A 150 0.03 -2.95 26.15
C GLY A 150 0.06 -4.25 25.35
N MET A 151 -0.97 -4.54 24.54
CA MET A 151 -1.00 -5.74 23.70
C MET A 151 0.07 -5.70 22.58
N SER A 152 0.50 -6.88 22.14
CA SER A 152 1.44 -7.02 21.03
C SER A 152 0.80 -6.60 19.71
N THR A 153 1.58 -6.03 18.79
CA THR A 153 1.04 -5.53 17.51
C THR A 153 0.48 -6.64 16.63
N THR A 154 1.01 -7.87 16.76
CA THR A 154 0.51 -9.07 16.09
C THR A 154 -0.84 -9.54 16.64
N ASP A 155 -1.06 -9.44 17.94
CA ASP A 155 -2.32 -9.86 18.56
C ASP A 155 -3.44 -8.86 18.27
N VAL A 156 -3.13 -7.55 18.33
CA VAL A 156 -4.05 -6.47 17.95
C VAL A 156 -4.46 -6.58 16.48
N ALA A 157 -3.52 -6.86 15.58
CA ALA A 157 -3.80 -7.08 14.15
C ALA A 157 -4.77 -8.25 13.94
N ARG A 158 -4.54 -9.38 14.62
CA ARG A 158 -5.43 -10.55 14.54
C ARG A 158 -6.82 -10.25 15.10
N GLN A 159 -6.90 -9.51 16.20
CA GLN A 159 -8.16 -9.26 16.91
C GLN A 159 -9.06 -8.24 16.21
N VAL A 160 -8.47 -7.23 15.59
CA VAL A 160 -9.21 -6.12 14.96
C VAL A 160 -9.34 -6.33 13.44
N GLY A 161 -8.62 -7.30 12.87
CA GLY A 161 -8.61 -7.56 11.43
C GLY A 161 -7.81 -6.53 10.62
N LEU A 162 -6.94 -5.76 11.27
CA LEU A 162 -6.00 -4.84 10.62
C LEU A 162 -4.71 -5.54 10.22
N GLY A 163 -4.00 -4.97 9.25
CA GLY A 163 -2.66 -5.43 8.91
C GLY A 163 -1.66 -5.17 10.05
N VAL A 164 -0.73 -6.10 10.30
CA VAL A 164 0.35 -5.92 11.29
C VAL A 164 1.17 -4.65 11.01
N ALA A 165 1.35 -4.29 9.73
CA ALA A 165 2.01 -3.06 9.32
C ALA A 165 1.25 -1.80 9.77
N GLU A 166 -0.07 -1.78 9.64
CA GLU A 166 -0.93 -0.66 10.03
C GLU A 166 -0.88 -0.47 11.55
N VAL A 167 -0.97 -1.57 12.31
CA VAL A 167 -0.86 -1.55 13.78
C VAL A 167 0.53 -1.10 14.24
N ASN A 168 1.60 -1.46 13.51
CA ASN A 168 2.94 -0.96 13.79
C ASN A 168 3.07 0.56 13.55
N VAL A 169 2.37 1.11 12.55
CA VAL A 169 2.32 2.57 12.33
C VAL A 169 1.57 3.25 13.47
N LEU A 170 0.40 2.73 13.87
CA LEU A 170 -0.35 3.22 15.03
C LEU A 170 0.50 3.27 16.29
N LYS A 171 1.27 2.20 16.54
CA LYS A 171 2.20 2.13 17.68
C LYS A 171 3.28 3.21 17.60
N ARG A 172 3.92 3.40 16.43
CA ARG A 172 4.94 4.44 16.23
C ARG A 172 4.38 5.85 16.40
N MET A 173 3.18 6.11 15.88
CA MET A 173 2.51 7.40 16.04
C MET A 173 2.19 7.71 17.50
N ARG A 174 1.76 6.71 18.28
CA ARG A 174 1.57 6.83 19.73
C ARG A 174 2.88 7.12 20.44
N ASP A 175 3.93 6.37 20.11
CA ASP A 175 5.24 6.51 20.76
C ASP A 175 5.88 7.88 20.43
N ALA A 176 5.60 8.45 19.25
CA ALA A 176 6.04 9.80 18.87
C ALA A 176 5.20 10.93 19.46
N ALA A 177 4.00 10.64 19.98
CA ALA A 177 3.12 11.61 20.62
C ALA A 177 3.31 11.71 22.15
N ARG A 178 4.25 10.94 22.70
CA ARG A 178 4.70 11.01 24.10
C ARG A 178 6.06 11.69 24.17
#